data_AF-A0A3B0YU54-F1
#
_entry.id   AF-A0A3B0YU54-F1
#
_cell.length_a   1.000
_cell.length_b   1.000
_cell.length_c   1.000
_cell.angle_alpha   90.00
_cell.angle_beta   90.00
_cell.angle_gamma   90.00
#
_symmetry.space_group_name_H-M   'P 1'
#
loop_
_entity.id
_entity.type
_entity.pdbx_description
1 polymer ?
#
loop_
_entity_poly.entity_id
_entity_poly.type
_entity_poly.pdbx_seq_one_letter_code
_entity_poly.pdbx_strand_id
1 'polypeptide(L)' 'MVVSDGERLYAVRHAIGDACPTLYYTTDDDAFPDGQLIASEPLTESGVWQSVPEHQILILDPEEPPELLSL' A
#
# COMPACT_ATOMS: atom_id res chain seq x y z
N MET A 1 -7.28 2.16 -6.00
CA MET A 1 -7.23 3.65 -6.02
C MET A 1 -6.25 4.09 -4.94
N VAL A 2 -5.47 5.15 -5.17
CA VAL A 2 -4.56 5.73 -4.16
C VAL A 2 -4.81 7.24 -4.14
N VAL A 3 -4.96 7.82 -2.96
CA VAL A 3 -5.19 9.26 -2.74
C VAL A 3 -4.40 9.74 -1.53
N SER A 4 -4.16 11.04 -1.47
CA SER A 4 -3.49 11.69 -0.35
C SER A 4 -4.27 12.92 0.10
N ASP A 5 -4.23 13.21 1.40
CA ASP A 5 -4.68 14.48 1.97
C ASP A 5 -3.53 15.51 2.14
N GLY A 6 -2.30 15.14 1.76
CA GLY A 6 -1.09 15.95 1.95
C GLY A 6 -0.25 15.56 3.17
N GLU A 7 -0.80 14.76 4.08
CA GLU A 7 -0.08 14.23 5.25
C GLU A 7 0.02 12.70 5.19
N ARG A 8 -1.06 12.03 4.81
CA ARG A 8 -1.18 10.57 4.74
C ARG A 8 -1.46 10.09 3.32
N LEU A 9 -1.21 8.81 3.11
CA LEU A 9 -1.65 8.10 1.91
C LEU A 9 -2.75 7.11 2.27
N TYR A 10 -3.78 7.07 1.44
CA TYR A 10 -4.89 6.13 1.54
C TYR A 10 -4.98 5.35 0.24
N ALA A 11 -5.02 4.04 0.34
CA ALA A 11 -5.22 3.19 -0.80
C ALA A 11 -6.35 2.19 -0.57
N VAL A 12 -7.11 1.91 -1.62
CA VAL A 12 -8.19 0.93 -1.59
C VAL A 12 -7.93 -0.11 -2.67
N ARG A 13 -7.91 -1.38 -2.25
CA ARG A 13 -7.90 -2.54 -3.14
C ARG A 13 -9.30 -3.16 -3.16
N HIS A 14 -10.09 -2.77 -4.16
CA HIS A 14 -11.47 -3.24 -4.30
C HIS A 14 -11.89 -3.31 -5.77
N ALA A 15 -12.74 -4.28 -6.09
CA ALA A 15 -13.44 -4.41 -7.36
C ALA A 15 -14.85 -4.97 -7.10
N ILE A 16 -15.78 -4.73 -8.04
CA ILE A 16 -17.12 -5.33 -8.04
C ILE A 16 -17.30 -6.04 -9.37
N GLY A 17 -17.62 -7.34 -9.32
CA GLY A 17 -17.89 -8.13 -10.52
C GLY A 17 -16.65 -8.53 -11.35
N ASP A 18 -15.46 -8.28 -10.82
CA ASP A 18 -14.17 -8.68 -11.41
C ASP A 18 -13.13 -8.90 -10.29
N ALA A 19 -11.95 -9.42 -10.63
CA ALA A 19 -10.84 -9.57 -9.71
C ALA A 19 -10.29 -8.20 -9.25
N CYS A 20 -9.90 -8.11 -7.98
CA CYS A 20 -9.26 -6.89 -7.48
C CYS A 20 -7.88 -6.72 -8.13
N PRO A 21 -7.56 -5.54 -8.72
CA PRO A 21 -6.21 -5.27 -9.19
C PRO A 21 -5.22 -5.41 -8.04
N THR A 22 -4.01 -5.86 -8.33
CA THR A 22 -2.98 -6.03 -7.30
C THR A 22 -2.55 -4.68 -6.76
N LEU A 23 -2.16 -4.68 -5.49
CA LEU A 23 -1.62 -3.54 -4.80
C LEU A 23 -0.66 -4.04 -3.74
N TYR A 24 0.49 -3.39 -3.63
CA TYR A 24 1.55 -3.72 -2.70
C TYR A 24 2.02 -2.46 -1.99
N TYR A 25 2.60 -2.65 -0.81
CA TYR A 25 3.25 -1.59 -0.05
C TYR A 25 4.52 -2.09 0.63
N THR A 26 5.38 -1.16 1.03
CA THR A 26 6.54 -1.43 1.88
C THR A 26 6.96 -0.18 2.64
N THR A 27 7.59 -0.37 3.79
CA THR A 27 8.16 0.68 4.66
C THR A 27 9.66 0.50 4.87
N ASP A 28 10.26 -0.54 4.30
CA ASP A 28 11.60 -1.03 4.67
C ASP A 28 12.43 -1.42 3.44
N ASP A 29 12.26 -0.71 2.32
CA ASP A 29 13.03 -0.97 1.10
C ASP A 29 14.31 -0.13 1.07
N ASP A 30 15.47 -0.77 1.11
CA ASP A 30 16.79 -0.11 1.11
C ASP A 30 17.03 0.82 -0.09
N ALA A 31 16.32 0.61 -1.22
CA ALA A 31 16.41 1.51 -2.37
C ALA A 31 15.71 2.86 -2.14
N PHE A 32 14.84 2.93 -1.14
CA PHE A 32 14.03 4.09 -0.77
C PHE A 32 14.12 4.32 0.75
N PRO A 33 15.30 4.72 1.27
CA PRO A 33 15.50 4.91 2.70
C PRO A 33 14.52 5.95 3.24
N ASP A 34 13.98 5.67 4.43
CA ASP A 34 12.97 6.47 5.12
C ASP A 34 11.65 6.67 4.33
N GLY A 35 11.48 5.93 3.23
CA GLY A 35 10.31 6.01 2.36
C GLY A 35 9.28 4.94 2.68
N GLN A 36 8.01 5.32 2.61
CA GLN A 36 6.90 4.37 2.54
C GLN A 36 6.30 4.41 1.13
N LEU A 37 6.09 3.24 0.53
CA LEU A 37 5.71 3.13 -0.88
C LEU A 37 4.43 2.33 -1.05
N ILE A 38 3.64 2.71 -2.05
CA ILE A 38 2.49 1.96 -2.55
C ILE A 38 2.64 1.85 -4.06
N ALA A 39 2.51 0.64 -4.60
CA ALA A 39 2.60 0.39 -6.04
C ALA A 39 1.68 -0.78 -6.45
N SER A 40 1.34 -0.87 -7.74
CA SER A 40 0.55 -1.99 -8.28
C SER A 40 1.32 -3.31 -8.27
N GLU A 41 2.65 -3.23 -8.32
CA GLU A 41 3.61 -4.34 -8.31
C GLU A 41 4.86 -3.89 -7.52
N PRO A 42 5.61 -4.80 -6.88
CA PRO A 42 6.87 -4.47 -6.21
C PRO A 42 7.83 -3.73 -7.15
N LEU A 43 8.43 -2.63 -6.67
CA LEU A 43 9.40 -1.87 -7.47
C LEU A 43 10.81 -2.46 -7.40
N THR A 44 11.06 -3.37 -6.46
CA THR A 44 12.34 -4.05 -6.27
C THR A 44 12.10 -5.53 -5.94
N GLU A 45 13.17 -6.33 -6.01
CA GLU A 45 13.16 -7.76 -5.66
C GLU A 45 13.48 -8.02 -4.18
N SER A 46 13.48 -6.99 -3.33
CA SER A 46 13.95 -7.02 -1.93
C SER A 46 13.14 -7.95 -1.01
N GLY A 47 12.00 -8.47 -1.46
CA GLY A 47 11.14 -9.37 -0.68
C GLY A 47 10.40 -8.69 0.47
N VAL A 48 10.64 -7.40 0.72
CA VAL A 48 9.99 -6.61 1.79
C VAL A 48 8.63 -6.04 1.39
N TRP A 49 8.21 -6.27 0.13
CA TRP A 49 6.92 -5.82 -0.38
C TRP A 49 5.79 -6.74 0.09
N GLN A 50 4.77 -6.12 0.67
CA GLN A 50 3.59 -6.80 1.21
C GLN A 50 2.40 -6.54 0.30
N SER A 51 1.66 -7.60 -0.05
CA SER A 51 0.42 -7.43 -0.82
C SER A 51 -0.67 -6.87 0.09
N VAL A 52 -1.35 -5.80 -0.35
CA VAL A 52 -2.57 -5.33 0.31
C VAL A 52 -3.66 -6.37 0.05
N PRO A 53 -4.33 -6.92 1.09
CA PRO A 53 -5.44 -7.85 0.89
C PRO A 53 -6.60 -7.25 0.10
N GLU A 54 -7.40 -8.10 -0.54
CA GLU A 54 -8.61 -7.66 -1.24
C GLU A 54 -9.65 -7.12 -0.25
N HIS A 55 -10.46 -6.16 -0.72
CA HIS A 55 -11.51 -5.50 0.06
C HIS A 55 -11.00 -4.81 1.32
N GLN A 56 -9.80 -4.21 1.24
CA GLN A 56 -9.21 -3.45 2.32
C GLN A 56 -8.80 -2.04 1.90
N ILE A 57 -8.76 -1.17 2.91
CA ILE A 57 -8.12 0.13 2.90
C ILE A 57 -6.75 -0.02 3.57
N LEU A 58 -5.70 0.44 2.90
CA LEU A 58 -4.38 0.69 3.48
C LEU A 58 -4.26 2.17 3.82
N ILE A 59 -3.77 2.46 5.01
CA ILE A 59 -3.40 3.81 5.45
C ILE A 59 -1.91 3.80 5.76
N LEU A 60 -1.17 4.71 5.12
CA LEU A 60 0.22 5.00 5.47
C LEU A 60 0.29 6.39 6.09
N ASP A 61 0.81 6.42 7.30
CA ASP A 61 1.13 7.62 8.05
C ASP A 61 2.65 7.68 8.25
N PRO A 62 3.30 8.85 8.07
CA PRO A 62 4.74 8.97 8.27
C PRO A 62 5.23 8.55 9.66
N GLU A 63 4.41 8.73 10.70
CA GLU A 63 4.79 8.56 12.11
C GLU A 63 4.17 7.29 12.74
N GLU A 64 3.26 6.62 12.04
CA GLU A 64 2.59 5.39 12.52
C GLU A 64 2.85 4.20 11.60
N PRO A 65 2.83 2.96 12.13
CA PRO A 65 2.93 1.78 11.28
C PRO A 65 1.74 1.67 10.32
N PRO A 66 1.89 0.97 9.18
CA PRO A 66 0.81 0.75 8.22
C PRO A 66 -0.45 0.15 8.87
N GLU A 67 -1.60 0.73 8.55
CA GLU A 67 -2.90 0.25 9.03
C GLU A 67 -3.72 -0.36 7.90
N LEU A 68 -4.36 -1.50 8.16
CA LEU A 68 -5.25 -2.20 7.23
C LEU A 68 -6.66 -2.30 7.82
N LEU A 69 -7.63 -1.74 7.12
CA LEU A 69 -9.05 -1.74 7.51
C LEU A 69 -9.87 -2.53 6.50
N SER A 70 -10.79 -3.37 6.98
CA SER A 70 -11.76 -4.05 6.13
C SER A 70 -12.86 -3.11 5.66
N LEU A 71 -13.29 -3.26 4.40
CA LEU A 71 -14.44 -2.56 3.81
C LEU A 71 -15.78 -3.21 4.15
#